data_AF-A0A6M1NT75-F1
#
_entry.id   AF-A0A6M1NT75-F1
#
_cell.length_a   1.000
_cell.length_b   1.000
_cell.length_c   1.000
_cell.angle_alpha   90.00
_cell.angle_beta   90.00
_cell.angle_gamma   90.00
#
_symmetry.space_group_name_H-M   'P 1'
#
loop_
_entity.id
_entity.type
_entity.pdbx_description
1 polymer ?
#
loop_
_entity_poly.entity_id
_entity_poly.type
_entity_poly.pdbx_seq_one_letter_code
_entity_poly.pdbx_strand_id
1 'polypeptide(L)'
;MKPKTIIIAILLALVGIILFNNKEESSFWLFGDIRTSKLLILGIFFLLGVITGGILFRRRKKHPSEYGINNPVFEPRVEPTTADDNYIDSPYKPNDGLSDEDREFLRRD
;
A
#
# COMPACT_ATOMS: atom_id res chain seq x y z
N MET A 1 19.15 -0.04 -27.11
CA MET A 1 18.16 -0.96 -26.49
C MET A 1 18.85 -1.78 -25.42
N LYS A 2 18.22 -2.03 -24.26
CA LYS A 2 18.85 -2.87 -23.22
C LYS A 2 18.79 -4.35 -23.69
N PRO A 3 19.81 -5.19 -23.44
CA PRO A 3 19.81 -6.59 -23.88
C PRO A 3 18.55 -7.36 -23.46
N LYS A 4 18.03 -7.06 -22.26
CA LYS A 4 16.77 -7.59 -21.75
C LYS A 4 15.57 -7.37 -22.68
N THR A 5 15.52 -6.25 -23.41
CA THR A 5 14.42 -5.94 -24.34
C THR A 5 14.44 -6.86 -25.55
N ILE A 6 15.63 -7.18 -26.06
CA ILE A 6 15.81 -8.10 -27.19
C ILE A 6 15.41 -9.52 -26.79
N ILE A 7 15.85 -9.97 -25.60
CA ILE A 7 15.49 -11.29 -25.07
C ILE A 7 13.97 -11.42 -24.89
N ILE A 8 13.31 -10.40 -24.33
CA ILE A 8 11.86 -10.38 -24.17
C ILE A 8 11.16 -10.42 -25.54
N ALA A 9 11.65 -9.67 -26.54
CA ALA A 9 11.08 -9.68 -27.88
C ALA A 9 11.17 -11.07 -28.54
N ILE A 10 12.30 -11.76 -28.40
CA ILE A 10 12.49 -13.13 -28.92
C ILE A 10 11.54 -14.11 -28.23
N LEU A 11 11.46 -14.07 -26.89
CA LEU A 11 10.53 -14.91 -26.13
C LEU A 11 9.08 -14.66 -26.55
N LEU A 12 8.70 -13.40 -26.72
CA LEU A 12 7.35 -13.03 -27.14
C LEU A 12 7.02 -13.51 -28.56
N ALA A 13 7.98 -13.43 -29.49
CA ALA A 13 7.84 -13.98 -30.82
C ALA A 13 7.66 -15.51 -30.79
N LEU A 14 8.44 -16.23 -29.99
CA LEU A 14 8.31 -17.68 -29.79
C LEU A 14 6.93 -18.08 -29.25
N VAL A 15 6.45 -17.38 -28.22
CA VAL A 15 5.10 -17.59 -27.68
C VAL A 15 4.04 -17.37 -28.75
N GLY A 16 4.15 -16.29 -29.53
CA GLY A 16 3.25 -16.01 -30.64
C GLY A 16 3.21 -17.14 -31.67
N ILE A 17 4.38 -17.65 -32.07
CA ILE A 17 4.48 -18.77 -33.02
C ILE A 17 3.78 -20.02 -32.47
N ILE A 18 4.01 -20.38 -31.20
CA ILE A 18 3.40 -21.55 -30.57
C ILE A 18 1.87 -21.41 -30.52
N LEU A 19 1.37 -20.22 -30.16
CA LEU A 19 -0.07 -19.93 -30.08
C LEU A 19 -0.76 -20.01 -31.45
N PHE A 20 -0.12 -19.52 -32.50
CA PHE A 20 -0.66 -19.55 -33.87
C PHE A 20 -0.50 -20.91 -34.55
N ASN A 21 0.54 -21.68 -34.22
CA ASN A 21 0.76 -23.01 -34.80
C ASN A 21 -0.16 -24.08 -34.17
N ASN A 22 -0.69 -23.84 -32.98
CA ASN A 22 -1.70 -24.72 -32.39
C ASN A 22 -3.07 -24.47 -33.07
N LYS A 23 -3.42 -25.32 -34.04
CA LYS A 23 -4.70 -25.26 -34.79
C LYS A 23 -5.86 -26.04 -34.12
N GLU A 24 -5.86 -26.14 -32.79
CA GLU A 24 -7.05 -26.65 -32.11
C GLU A 24 -8.12 -25.55 -32.11
N GLU A 25 -8.96 -25.58 -33.14
CA GLU A 25 -10.05 -24.65 -33.31
C GLU A 25 -11.15 -24.91 -32.28
N SER A 26 -11.57 -23.84 -31.61
CA SER A 26 -12.79 -23.80 -30.80
C SER A 26 -13.64 -22.63 -31.27
N SER A 27 -14.95 -22.81 -31.30
CA SER A 27 -15.88 -21.70 -31.46
C SER A 27 -15.84 -20.84 -30.21
N PHE A 28 -15.75 -19.52 -30.38
CA PHE A 28 -15.67 -18.57 -29.27
C PHE A 28 -16.78 -17.53 -29.36
N TRP A 29 -17.84 -17.73 -28.59
CA TRP A 29 -19.10 -16.99 -28.69
C TRP A 29 -19.01 -15.47 -28.45
N LEU A 30 -18.02 -14.98 -27.68
CA LEU A 30 -17.95 -13.57 -27.24
C LEU A 30 -17.86 -12.56 -28.40
N PHE A 31 -17.40 -12.98 -29.59
CA PHE A 31 -17.25 -12.14 -30.78
C PHE A 31 -17.99 -12.71 -32.01
N GLY A 32 -18.99 -13.57 -31.81
CA GLY A 32 -19.63 -14.36 -32.88
C GLY A 32 -19.03 -15.77 -33.02
N ASP A 33 -19.44 -16.57 -33.99
CA ASP A 33 -18.87 -17.92 -34.20
C ASP A 33 -17.51 -17.83 -34.92
N ILE A 34 -16.50 -17.32 -34.21
CA ILE A 34 -15.14 -17.23 -34.72
C ILE A 34 -14.37 -18.47 -34.25
N ARG A 35 -13.80 -19.20 -35.22
CA ARG A 35 -12.89 -20.31 -34.96
C ARG A 35 -11.49 -19.77 -34.69
N THR A 36 -11.06 -19.87 -33.44
CA THR A 36 -9.72 -19.46 -33.00
C THR A 36 -9.06 -20.57 -32.19
N SER A 37 -7.75 -20.48 -31.94
CA SER A 37 -7.05 -21.52 -31.18
C SER A 37 -7.42 -21.46 -29.69
N LYS A 38 -7.73 -22.63 -29.11
CA LYS A 38 -8.01 -22.77 -27.65
C LYS A 38 -6.89 -22.20 -26.79
N LEU A 39 -5.64 -22.40 -27.23
CA LEU A 39 -4.45 -21.93 -26.54
C LEU A 39 -4.36 -20.39 -26.52
N LEU A 40 -4.77 -19.72 -27.59
CA LEU A 40 -4.81 -18.26 -27.66
C LEU A 40 -5.90 -17.70 -26.74
N ILE A 41 -7.09 -18.30 -26.75
CA ILE A 41 -8.18 -17.95 -25.82
C ILE A 41 -7.68 -18.09 -24.37
N LEU A 42 -7.14 -19.27 -24.03
CA LEU A 42 -6.63 -19.56 -22.69
C LEU A 42 -5.52 -18.58 -22.27
N GLY A 43 -4.57 -18.30 -23.16
CA GLY A 43 -3.47 -17.37 -22.89
C GLY A 43 -3.94 -15.94 -22.61
N ILE A 44 -4.91 -15.42 -23.38
CA ILE A 44 -5.47 -14.08 -23.17
C ILE A 44 -6.24 -14.02 -21.85
N PHE A 45 -7.13 -14.98 -21.58
CA PHE A 45 -7.89 -15.00 -20.33
C PHE A 45 -7.00 -15.18 -19.09
N PHE A 46 -5.97 -16.02 -19.21
CA PHE A 46 -4.96 -16.18 -18.17
C PHE A 46 -4.24 -14.85 -17.88
N LEU A 47 -3.79 -14.15 -18.93
CA LEU A 47 -3.12 -12.86 -18.79
C LEU A 47 -4.04 -11.81 -18.16
N LEU A 48 -5.31 -11.75 -18.60
CA LEU A 48 -6.31 -10.86 -18.01
C LEU A 48 -6.55 -11.18 -16.53
N GLY A 49 -6.62 -12.46 -16.17
CA GLY A 49 -6.74 -12.91 -14.78
C GLY A 49 -5.54 -12.50 -13.93
N VAL A 50 -4.32 -12.68 -14.45
CA VAL A 50 -3.08 -12.26 -13.76
C VAL A 50 -3.01 -10.75 -13.59
N ILE A 51 -3.38 -9.96 -14.60
CA ILE A 51 -3.42 -8.49 -14.51
C ILE A 51 -4.48 -8.06 -13.48
N THR A 52 -5.69 -8.60 -13.57
CA THR A 52 -6.81 -8.24 -12.68
C THR A 52 -6.50 -8.63 -11.24
N GLY A 53 -6.01 -9.85 -11.01
CA GLY A 53 -5.55 -10.31 -9.71
C GLY A 53 -4.38 -9.47 -9.20
N GLY A 54 -3.40 -9.18 -10.05
CA GLY A 54 -2.26 -8.33 -9.71
C GLY A 54 -2.68 -6.91 -9.28
N ILE A 55 -3.69 -6.33 -9.93
CA ILE A 55 -4.26 -5.03 -9.55
C ILE A 55 -5.03 -5.13 -8.23
N LEU A 56 -5.88 -6.15 -8.07
CA LEU A 56 -6.72 -6.32 -6.87
C LEU A 56 -5.87 -6.59 -5.62
N PHE A 57 -4.83 -7.42 -5.74
CA PHE A 57 -3.88 -7.73 -4.67
C PHE A 57 -2.74 -6.72 -4.55
N ARG A 58 -2.71 -5.67 -5.40
CA ARG A 58 -1.70 -4.62 -5.29
C ARG A 58 -1.91 -3.88 -3.97
N ARG A 59 -1.10 -4.23 -2.97
CA ARG A 59 -1.01 -3.49 -1.71
C ARG A 59 -0.85 -2.01 -2.04
N ARG A 60 -1.85 -1.20 -1.70
CA ARG A 60 -1.70 0.25 -1.76
C ARG A 60 -0.58 0.62 -0.80
N LYS A 61 0.40 1.41 -1.28
CA LYS A 61 1.41 1.97 -0.39
C LYS A 61 0.66 2.73 0.70
N LYS A 62 0.82 2.33 1.96
CA LYS A 62 0.32 3.13 3.07
C LYS A 62 0.90 4.53 2.88
N HIS A 63 0.04 5.53 2.76
CA HIS A 63 0.49 6.91 2.87
C HIS A 63 1.26 7.01 4.20
N PRO A 64 2.44 7.66 4.25
CA PRO A 64 3.10 7.89 5.53
C PRO A 64 2.12 8.67 6.41
N SER A 65 1.59 8.00 7.43
CA SER A 65 0.70 8.57 8.43
C SER A 65 1.55 9.22 9.49
N GLU A 66 2.44 10.13 9.10
CA GLU A 66 3.30 10.88 10.00
C GLU A 66 3.83 12.06 9.19
N TYR A 67 3.14 13.19 9.30
CA TYR A 67 3.84 14.47 9.19
C TYR A 67 4.79 14.49 10.39
N GLY A 68 6.06 14.15 10.16
CA GLY A 68 7.11 14.38 11.14
C GLY A 68 7.13 15.87 11.46
N ILE A 69 6.65 16.23 12.66
CA ILE A 69 6.78 17.56 13.21
C ILE A 69 8.28 17.75 13.47
N ASN A 70 9.00 18.31 12.50
CA ASN A 70 10.36 18.81 12.68
C ASN A 70 10.27 20.13 13.47
N ASN A 71 9.93 20.07 14.75
CA ASN A 71 10.12 21.21 15.63
C ASN A 71 11.41 20.95 16.42
N PRO A 72 12.48 21.76 16.25
CA PRO A 72 13.68 21.65 17.08
C PRO A 72 13.37 22.27 18.45
N VAL A 73 12.61 21.54 19.28
CA VAL A 73 12.30 21.98 20.65
C VAL A 73 13.16 21.17 21.61
N PHE A 74 14.19 21.87 22.10
CA PHE A 74 14.91 21.68 23.35
C PHE A 74 14.42 20.52 24.25
N GLU A 75 15.21 19.44 24.34
CA GLU A 75 15.03 18.39 25.33
C GLU A 75 15.67 18.83 26.67
N PRO A 76 14.91 18.93 27.78
CA PRO A 76 15.52 19.02 29.10
C PRO A 76 15.95 17.63 29.55
N ARG A 77 17.21 17.51 29.95
CA ARG A 77 17.83 16.32 30.55
C ARG A 77 17.02 15.83 31.75
N VAL A 78 16.48 14.61 31.66
CA VAL A 78 15.79 13.95 32.78
C VAL A 78 16.84 13.28 33.67
N GLU A 79 17.06 13.79 34.87
CA GLU A 79 17.78 13.05 35.92
C GLU A 79 16.80 12.11 36.66
N PRO A 80 17.25 10.93 37.11
CA PRO A 80 16.37 9.94 37.73
C PRO A 80 16.17 10.30 39.19
N THR A 81 14.97 10.75 39.57
CA THR A 81 14.59 10.83 40.99
C THR A 81 13.53 9.80 41.31
N THR A 82 13.86 9.05 42.34
CA THR A 82 13.22 7.91 42.97
C THR A 82 11.72 8.04 43.22
N ALA A 83 11.06 6.88 43.11
CA ALA A 83 9.72 6.51 43.55
C ALA A 83 9.16 7.35 44.71
N ASP A 84 7.98 7.93 44.49
CA ASP A 84 6.82 7.67 45.33
C ASP A 84 5.53 7.86 44.52
N ASP A 85 4.72 6.81 44.58
CA ASP A 85 3.44 6.62 43.91
C ASP A 85 2.33 7.55 44.45
N ASN A 86 1.36 7.81 43.56
CA ASN A 86 0.03 8.39 43.79
C ASN A 86 -0.09 9.92 43.77
N TYR A 87 0.08 10.53 42.59
CA TYR A 87 -0.62 11.76 42.27
C TYR A 87 -1.52 11.51 41.07
N ILE A 88 -2.82 11.36 41.34
CA ILE A 88 -3.88 11.22 40.34
C ILE A 88 -3.64 12.24 39.21
N ASP A 89 -3.73 11.78 37.96
CA ASP A 89 -3.71 12.58 36.74
C ASP A 89 -4.89 13.57 36.79
N SER A 90 -4.66 14.66 37.49
CA SER A 90 -5.63 15.69 37.78
C SER A 90 -5.36 16.84 36.81
N PRO A 91 -6.38 17.34 36.09
CA PRO A 91 -6.22 18.45 35.16
C PRO A 91 -5.78 19.77 35.84
N TYR A 92 -5.63 19.77 37.17
CA TYR A 92 -5.24 20.91 37.99
C TYR A 92 -3.74 20.95 38.33
N LYS A 93 -2.88 20.23 37.57
CA LYS A 93 -1.44 20.14 37.89
C LYS A 93 -0.75 21.53 37.77
N PRO A 94 0.09 21.93 38.74
CA PRO A 94 0.77 23.23 38.72
C PRO A 94 1.74 23.44 37.55
N ASN A 95 2.12 22.38 36.83
CA ASN A 95 3.17 22.41 35.80
C ASN A 95 2.64 22.21 34.37
N ASP A 96 1.34 22.41 34.15
CA ASP A 96 0.69 22.23 32.84
C ASP A 96 0.66 23.52 31.99
N GLY A 97 1.52 24.50 32.31
CA GLY A 97 1.65 25.75 31.53
C GLY A 97 0.44 26.71 31.61
N LEU A 98 -0.64 26.33 32.30
CA LEU A 98 -1.77 27.19 32.62
C LEU A 98 -1.39 28.26 33.64
N SER A 99 -2.02 29.44 33.58
CA SER A 99 -1.86 30.46 34.64
C SER A 99 -2.62 30.05 35.90
N ASP A 100 -2.27 30.64 37.06
CA ASP A 100 -2.95 30.35 38.33
C ASP A 100 -4.45 30.69 38.25
N GLU A 101 -4.81 31.74 37.51
CA GLU A 101 -6.21 32.13 37.27
C GLU A 101 -6.96 31.07 36.44
N ASP A 102 -6.36 30.53 35.38
CA ASP A 102 -6.99 29.51 34.53
C ASP A 102 -7.27 28.22 35.31
N ARG A 103 -6.40 27.88 36.27
CA ARG A 103 -6.61 26.70 37.13
C ARG A 103 -7.76 26.89 38.10
N GLU A 104 -7.96 28.10 38.64
CA GLU A 104 -9.08 28.42 39.53
C GLU A 104 -10.43 28.33 38.81
N PHE A 105 -10.48 28.72 37.53
CA PHE A 105 -11.69 28.63 36.70
C PHE A 105 -12.17 27.18 36.52
N LEU A 106 -11.25 26.28 36.17
CA LEU A 106 -11.59 24.87 35.97
C LEU A 106 -12.05 24.21 37.27
N ARG A 107 -11.55 24.66 38.43
CA ARG A 107 -11.86 24.09 39.75
C ARG A 107 -13.29 24.36 40.22
N ARG A 108 -13.99 25.32 39.59
CA ARG A 108 -15.27 25.86 40.08
C ARG A 108 -16.51 25.16 39.50
N ASP A 109 -16.33 24.25 38.54
CA ASP A 109 -17.38 23.38 37.96
C ASP A 109 -17.28 21.94 38.50
#